data_AF-A0A7S1T9H1-F1
#
_entry.id   AF-A0A7S1T9H1-F1
#
_cell.length_a   1.000
_cell.length_b   1.000
_cell.length_c   1.000
_cell.angle_alpha   90.00
_cell.angle_beta   90.00
_cell.angle_gamma   90.00
#
_symmetry.space_group_name_H-M   'P 1'
#
loop_
_entity.id
_entity.type
_entity.pdbx_description
1 polymer ?
#
loop_
_entity_poly.entity_id
_entity_poly.type
_entity_poly.pdbx_seq_one_letter_code
_entity_poly.pdbx_strand_id
1 'polypeptide(L)'
;GKASRLTACISSQVGCPMRCTFCATGKGGFARNLMPYEIIDQVLHIQEHFGARVSNIVFMGMGEPLLNLPSVMQAQDFLNKTMGIGARHITISTVGVPNAMGKMAQYNTQCTLAISLHAATQAAREAIVPSAKAYPIQAIMDDAEQYFKSTGRRVSFEYTLLEGVNNSLEQAAELAALIRARDMAAHVNLIPWNPVDESEFQRPSRNSVFRFKKILEEKHISVSIRATRGLDAAAACGQLRNMYQKNPLLEDISNVATVA
;
A
#
# COMPACT_ATOMS: atom_id res chain seq x y z
N GLY A 1 8.28 -12.22 26.96
CA GLY A 1 9.09 -11.46 25.99
C GLY A 1 8.31 -11.33 24.69
N LYS A 2 8.18 -10.13 24.11
CA LYS A 2 7.55 -9.97 22.80
C LYS A 2 8.50 -10.54 21.74
N ALA A 3 8.08 -11.58 21.04
CA ALA A 3 8.77 -12.01 19.82
C ALA A 3 8.98 -10.78 18.92
N SER A 4 10.20 -10.58 18.42
CA SER A 4 10.51 -9.43 17.58
C SER A 4 9.71 -9.54 16.28
N ARG A 5 8.84 -8.56 16.05
CA ARG A 5 8.00 -8.52 14.84
C ARG A 5 8.78 -7.88 13.70
N LEU A 6 9.18 -8.69 12.72
CA LEU A 6 9.77 -8.23 11.47
C LEU A 6 8.71 -8.17 10.36
N THR A 7 8.46 -6.98 9.83
CA THR A 7 7.51 -6.74 8.75
C THR A 7 8.25 -6.38 7.46
N ALA A 8 8.12 -7.21 6.43
CA ALA A 8 8.68 -6.96 5.12
C ALA A 8 7.71 -6.11 4.28
N CYS A 9 8.20 -4.96 3.80
CA CYS A 9 7.50 -4.15 2.80
C CYS A 9 8.03 -4.56 1.42
N ILE A 10 7.20 -5.21 0.60
CA ILE A 10 7.63 -5.81 -0.66
C ILE A 10 6.93 -5.19 -1.86
N SER A 11 7.62 -5.22 -2.99
CA SER A 11 7.16 -4.70 -4.28
C SER A 11 6.46 -5.79 -5.09
N SER A 12 5.52 -5.37 -5.92
CA SER A 12 4.78 -6.23 -6.86
C SER A 12 5.09 -5.92 -8.32
N GLN A 13 5.69 -4.76 -8.60
CA GLN A 13 6.04 -4.31 -9.95
C GLN A 13 7.34 -3.51 -9.92
N VAL A 14 7.99 -3.38 -11.08
CA VAL A 14 9.07 -2.41 -11.30
C VAL A 14 8.44 -1.11 -11.77
N GLY A 15 8.36 -0.14 -10.87
CA GLY A 15 7.59 1.09 -11.06
C GLY A 15 6.11 0.92 -10.71
N CYS A 16 5.27 1.90 -11.03
CA CYS A 16 3.82 1.84 -10.76
C CYS A 16 3.03 2.64 -11.80
N PRO A 17 1.99 2.06 -12.44
CA PRO A 17 1.20 2.75 -13.45
C PRO A 17 0.20 3.76 -12.86
N MET A 18 -0.02 3.75 -11.54
CA MET A 18 -1.08 4.53 -10.89
C MET A 18 -0.75 6.02 -10.71
N ARG A 19 0.53 6.39 -10.79
CA ARG A 19 1.03 7.79 -10.80
C ARG A 19 0.56 8.67 -9.64
N CYS A 20 0.35 8.11 -8.44
CA CYS A 20 0.03 8.90 -7.25
C CYS A 20 1.09 9.99 -7.03
N THR A 21 0.68 11.25 -6.92
CA THR A 21 1.60 12.40 -6.96
C THR A 21 2.46 12.52 -5.70
N PHE A 22 1.95 12.03 -4.57
CA PHE A 22 2.65 11.99 -3.28
C PHE A 22 3.57 10.76 -3.11
N CYS A 23 3.71 9.91 -4.15
CA CYS A 23 4.51 8.69 -4.14
C CYS A 23 5.69 8.77 -5.12
N ALA A 24 6.90 8.50 -4.63
CA ALA A 24 8.12 8.49 -5.43
C ALA A 24 8.06 7.47 -6.58
N THR A 25 7.49 6.29 -6.33
CA THR A 25 7.32 5.26 -7.37
C THR A 25 6.40 5.74 -8.50
N GLY A 26 5.35 6.48 -8.17
CA GLY A 26 4.41 7.03 -9.17
C GLY A 26 5.09 7.99 -10.15
N LYS A 27 6.14 8.70 -9.71
CA LYS A 27 6.97 9.57 -10.56
C LYS A 27 7.96 8.79 -11.44
N GLY A 28 8.32 7.57 -11.07
CA GLY A 28 9.30 6.73 -11.77
C GLY A 28 8.79 6.01 -13.02
N GLY A 29 7.48 6.05 -13.29
CA GLY A 29 6.85 5.33 -14.41
C GLY A 29 6.64 3.84 -14.11
N PHE A 30 6.23 3.08 -15.13
CA PHE A 30 6.00 1.63 -15.05
C PHE A 30 6.86 0.91 -16.10
N ALA A 31 7.54 -0.17 -15.69
CA ALA A 31 8.34 -1.00 -16.58
C ALA A 31 7.70 -2.38 -16.80
N ARG A 32 7.56 -3.18 -15.74
CA ARG A 32 6.98 -4.54 -15.82
C ARG A 32 6.42 -5.04 -14.50
N ASN A 33 5.61 -6.09 -14.58
CA ASN A 33 5.24 -6.89 -13.41
C ASN A 33 6.42 -7.72 -12.91
N LEU A 34 6.46 -7.96 -11.59
CA LEU A 34 7.36 -8.94 -11.01
C LEU A 34 6.76 -10.34 -11.14
N MET A 35 7.62 -11.33 -11.38
CA MET A 35 7.29 -12.74 -11.34
C MET A 35 7.15 -13.21 -9.89
N PRO A 36 6.43 -14.31 -9.62
CA PRO A 36 6.22 -14.81 -8.26
C PRO A 36 7.54 -15.01 -7.48
N TYR A 37 8.56 -15.56 -8.14
CA TYR A 37 9.86 -15.79 -7.51
C TYR A 37 10.58 -14.50 -7.14
N GLU A 38 10.46 -13.42 -7.93
CA GLU A 38 11.04 -12.11 -7.60
C GLU A 38 10.34 -11.44 -6.40
N ILE A 39 9.05 -11.74 -6.21
CA ILE A 39 8.29 -11.28 -5.03
C ILE A 39 8.74 -12.05 -3.79
N ILE A 40 8.88 -13.38 -3.89
CA ILE A 40 9.31 -14.25 -2.80
C ILE A 40 10.74 -13.93 -2.38
N ASP A 41 11.64 -13.72 -3.36
CA ASP A 41 13.06 -13.47 -3.12
C ASP A 41 13.31 -12.23 -2.26
N GLN A 42 12.50 -11.17 -2.42
CA GLN A 42 12.55 -10.00 -1.54
C GLN A 42 12.37 -10.38 -0.05
N VAL A 43 11.47 -11.33 0.26
CA VAL A 43 11.24 -11.77 1.64
C VAL A 43 12.42 -12.60 2.14
N LEU A 44 12.94 -13.50 1.32
CA LEU A 44 14.10 -14.34 1.67
C LEU A 44 15.33 -13.47 1.95
N HIS A 45 15.61 -12.50 1.08
CA HIS A 45 16.73 -11.58 1.24
C HIS A 45 16.60 -10.71 2.50
N ILE A 46 15.39 -10.22 2.82
CA ILE A 46 15.14 -9.49 4.08
C ILE A 46 15.42 -10.39 5.28
N GLN A 47 14.98 -11.66 5.27
CA GLN A 47 15.24 -12.58 6.39
C GLN A 47 16.73 -12.84 6.59
N GLU A 48 17.44 -13.09 5.49
CA GLU A 48 18.89 -13.33 5.49
C GLU A 48 19.63 -12.10 6.04
N HIS A 49 19.33 -10.91 5.50
CA HIS A 49 19.97 -9.66 5.89
C HIS A 49 19.82 -9.36 7.38
N PHE A 50 18.61 -9.56 7.94
CA PHE A 50 18.35 -9.29 9.37
C PHE A 50 18.65 -10.49 10.28
N GLY A 51 19.01 -11.65 9.73
CA GLY A 51 19.17 -12.89 10.49
C GLY A 51 17.91 -13.29 11.30
N ALA A 52 16.73 -12.84 10.85
CA ALA A 52 15.49 -12.94 11.61
C ALA A 52 14.33 -13.31 10.70
N ARG A 53 13.43 -14.16 11.22
CA ARG A 53 12.24 -14.61 10.47
C ARG A 53 11.27 -13.46 10.24
N VAL A 54 10.85 -13.28 8.99
CA VAL A 54 9.77 -12.35 8.62
C VAL A 54 8.47 -12.93 9.14
N SER A 55 7.75 -12.13 9.93
CA SER A 55 6.48 -12.52 10.57
C SER A 55 5.27 -11.81 9.96
N ASN A 56 5.48 -10.72 9.23
CA ASN A 56 4.44 -9.97 8.54
C ASN A 56 4.93 -9.49 7.18
N ILE A 57 4.02 -9.42 6.22
CA ILE A 57 4.29 -8.93 4.87
C ILE A 57 3.26 -7.86 4.53
N VAL A 58 3.70 -6.76 3.93
CA VAL A 58 2.82 -5.74 3.34
C VAL A 58 3.23 -5.49 1.90
N PHE A 59 2.29 -5.65 0.97
CA PHE A 59 2.46 -5.25 -0.43
C PHE A 59 2.19 -3.75 -0.56
N MET A 60 3.12 -2.96 -0.01
CA MET A 60 3.12 -1.49 0.00
C MET A 60 4.47 -0.93 -0.50
N GLY A 61 5.26 -1.77 -1.17
CA GLY A 61 6.47 -1.37 -1.89
C GLY A 61 6.14 -0.72 -3.23
N MET A 62 6.93 -1.02 -4.26
CA MET A 62 6.67 -0.53 -5.61
C MET A 62 5.55 -1.33 -6.30
N GLY A 63 4.67 -0.61 -7.00
CA GLY A 63 3.61 -1.20 -7.84
C GLY A 63 2.21 -1.17 -7.23
N GLU A 64 1.24 -1.55 -8.07
CA GLU A 64 -0.15 -1.81 -7.73
C GLU A 64 -0.40 -3.33 -7.73
N PRO A 65 -0.46 -3.98 -6.54
CA PRO A 65 -0.55 -5.43 -6.43
C PRO A 65 -1.71 -6.05 -7.22
N LEU A 66 -2.86 -5.38 -7.30
CA LEU A 66 -4.02 -5.95 -7.99
C LEU A 66 -3.90 -5.89 -9.52
N LEU A 67 -2.98 -5.11 -10.09
CA LEU A 67 -2.61 -5.18 -11.50
C LEU A 67 -1.61 -6.32 -11.80
N ASN A 68 -1.04 -6.94 -10.75
CA ASN A 68 -0.20 -8.12 -10.84
C ASN A 68 -0.77 -9.29 -10.01
N LEU A 69 -2.11 -9.37 -9.92
CA LEU A 69 -2.79 -10.29 -9.02
C LEU A 69 -2.35 -11.76 -9.17
N PRO A 70 -2.18 -12.35 -10.37
CA PRO A 70 -1.76 -13.74 -10.49
C PRO A 70 -0.40 -14.01 -9.81
N SER A 71 0.61 -13.16 -10.05
CA SER A 71 1.93 -13.34 -9.44
C SER A 71 1.92 -13.06 -7.93
N VAL A 72 1.16 -12.05 -7.51
CA VAL A 72 0.99 -11.71 -6.08
C VAL A 72 0.35 -12.87 -5.33
N MET A 73 -0.68 -13.52 -5.89
CA MET A 73 -1.36 -14.62 -5.23
C MET A 73 -0.52 -15.91 -5.21
N GLN A 74 0.25 -16.19 -6.28
CA GLN A 74 1.22 -17.31 -6.26
C GLN A 74 2.30 -17.10 -5.19
N ALA A 75 2.85 -15.88 -5.10
CA ALA A 75 3.82 -15.55 -4.05
C ALA A 75 3.19 -15.65 -2.66
N GLN A 76 1.97 -15.11 -2.48
CA GLN A 76 1.25 -15.17 -1.22
C GLN A 76 1.00 -16.61 -0.76
N ASP A 77 0.60 -17.50 -1.67
CA ASP A 77 0.36 -18.92 -1.36
C ASP A 77 1.64 -19.60 -0.86
N PHE A 78 2.77 -19.38 -1.54
CA PHE A 78 4.08 -19.89 -1.11
C PHE A 78 4.50 -19.35 0.25
N LEU A 79 4.40 -18.02 0.44
CA LEU A 79 4.76 -17.35 1.70
C LEU A 79 3.87 -17.84 2.86
N ASN A 80 2.61 -18.18 2.58
CA ASN A 80 1.71 -18.71 3.60
C ASN A 80 1.94 -20.19 3.90
N LYS A 81 1.91 -21.07 2.89
CA LYS A 81 1.96 -22.52 3.08
C LYS A 81 3.37 -23.04 3.29
N THR A 82 4.32 -22.61 2.46
CA THR A 82 5.70 -23.11 2.50
C THR A 82 6.51 -22.39 3.57
N MET A 83 6.44 -21.06 3.63
CA MET A 83 7.18 -20.31 4.64
C MET A 83 6.45 -20.23 5.98
N GLY A 84 5.16 -20.58 6.07
CA GLY A 84 4.41 -20.63 7.32
C GLY A 84 4.05 -19.25 7.90
N ILE A 85 3.97 -18.21 7.06
CA ILE A 85 3.51 -16.88 7.48
C ILE A 85 1.98 -16.89 7.46
N GLY A 86 1.32 -16.81 8.62
CA GLY A 86 -0.14 -16.84 8.68
C GLY A 86 -0.77 -15.77 7.77
N ALA A 87 -1.75 -16.14 6.94
CA ALA A 87 -2.30 -15.26 5.91
C ALA A 87 -2.82 -13.91 6.46
N ARG A 88 -3.33 -13.87 7.70
CA ARG A 88 -3.76 -12.62 8.37
C ARG A 88 -2.62 -11.62 8.60
N HIS A 89 -1.37 -12.07 8.51
CA HIS A 89 -0.16 -11.26 8.62
C HIS A 89 0.37 -10.79 7.27
N ILE A 90 -0.32 -11.14 6.17
CA ILE A 90 -0.05 -10.67 4.82
C ILE A 90 -1.12 -9.65 4.43
N THR A 91 -0.71 -8.41 4.18
CA THR A 91 -1.59 -7.34 3.74
C THR A 91 -1.35 -7.02 2.27
N ILE A 92 -2.39 -7.13 1.45
CA ILE A 92 -2.36 -6.73 0.04
C ILE A 92 -3.04 -5.37 -0.07
N SER A 93 -2.31 -4.37 -0.56
CA SER A 93 -2.82 -3.00 -0.74
C SER A 93 -3.27 -2.77 -2.18
N THR A 94 -4.25 -1.91 -2.39
CA THR A 94 -4.64 -1.42 -3.71
C THR A 94 -5.05 0.03 -3.68
N VAL A 95 -4.78 0.78 -4.75
CA VAL A 95 -5.30 2.14 -4.95
C VAL A 95 -6.70 2.15 -5.56
N GLY A 96 -7.31 0.97 -5.79
CA GLY A 96 -8.65 0.83 -6.35
C GLY A 96 -8.62 0.54 -7.84
N VAL A 97 -8.31 -0.71 -8.19
CA VAL A 97 -8.35 -1.20 -9.57
C VAL A 97 -9.75 -1.78 -9.86
N PRO A 98 -10.45 -1.35 -10.93
CA PRO A 98 -11.80 -1.81 -11.23
C PRO A 98 -11.92 -3.33 -11.29
N ASN A 99 -12.91 -3.90 -10.61
CA ASN A 99 -13.22 -5.34 -10.56
C ASN A 99 -12.11 -6.23 -9.96
N ALA A 100 -11.02 -5.66 -9.46
CA ALA A 100 -9.88 -6.47 -9.02
C ALA A 100 -10.04 -6.99 -7.59
N MET A 101 -10.74 -6.26 -6.72
CA MET A 101 -11.06 -6.72 -5.36
C MET A 101 -11.96 -7.96 -5.39
N GLY A 102 -12.96 -7.99 -6.29
CA GLY A 102 -13.79 -9.16 -6.53
C GLY A 102 -12.98 -10.37 -7.01
N LYS A 103 -12.05 -10.17 -7.95
CA LYS A 103 -11.12 -11.23 -8.38
C LYS A 103 -10.23 -11.73 -7.24
N MET A 104 -9.73 -10.83 -6.39
CA MET A 104 -8.94 -11.21 -5.22
C MET A 104 -9.77 -12.04 -4.22
N ALA A 105 -11.04 -11.69 -3.99
CA ALA A 105 -11.93 -12.44 -3.10
C ALA A 105 -12.11 -13.91 -3.53
N GLN A 106 -12.08 -14.20 -4.84
CA GLN A 106 -12.21 -15.56 -5.38
C GLN A 106 -11.07 -16.51 -4.96
N TYR A 107 -9.91 -15.99 -4.56
CA TYR A 107 -8.82 -16.81 -4.03
C TYR A 107 -9.09 -17.33 -2.61
N ASN A 108 -10.15 -16.83 -1.94
CA ASN A 108 -10.60 -17.27 -0.62
C ASN A 108 -9.47 -17.34 0.44
N THR A 109 -8.61 -16.32 0.46
CA THR A 109 -7.49 -16.25 1.39
C THR A 109 -7.84 -15.37 2.60
N GLN A 110 -7.19 -15.63 3.74
CA GLN A 110 -7.41 -14.83 4.95
C GLN A 110 -6.54 -13.56 5.00
N CYS A 111 -5.94 -13.18 3.87
CA CYS A 111 -5.15 -11.96 3.74
C CYS A 111 -5.95 -10.73 4.16
N THR A 112 -5.24 -9.70 4.59
CA THR A 112 -5.83 -8.40 4.90
C THR A 112 -5.86 -7.56 3.62
N LEU A 113 -7.02 -7.04 3.24
CA LEU A 113 -7.13 -6.03 2.20
C LEU A 113 -6.94 -4.64 2.79
N ALA A 114 -6.04 -3.87 2.18
CA ALA A 114 -5.89 -2.44 2.42
C ALA A 114 -6.22 -1.65 1.14
N ILE A 115 -6.97 -0.56 1.28
CA ILE A 115 -7.35 0.33 0.18
C ILE A 115 -6.70 1.68 0.43
N SER A 116 -5.79 2.08 -0.45
CA SER A 116 -5.16 3.39 -0.56
C SER A 116 -6.17 4.43 -1.04
N LEU A 117 -7.02 4.89 -0.12
CA LEU A 117 -8.14 5.79 -0.43
C LEU A 117 -7.68 7.24 -0.55
N HIS A 118 -6.98 7.72 0.47
CA HIS A 118 -6.28 9.01 0.56
C HIS A 118 -7.10 10.29 0.36
N ALA A 119 -8.39 10.22 0.04
CA ALA A 119 -9.27 11.39 -0.05
C ALA A 119 -10.72 11.00 0.27
N ALA A 120 -11.49 11.95 0.80
CA ALA A 120 -12.90 11.75 1.14
C ALA A 120 -13.86 12.03 -0.03
N THR A 121 -13.41 12.75 -1.05
CA THR A 121 -14.21 13.13 -2.22
C THR A 121 -13.49 12.80 -3.52
N GLN A 122 -14.25 12.64 -4.60
CA GLN A 122 -13.68 12.36 -5.93
C GLN A 122 -12.72 13.46 -6.38
N ALA A 123 -13.12 14.73 -6.23
CA ALA A 123 -12.30 15.87 -6.64
C ALA A 123 -10.95 15.91 -5.89
N ALA A 124 -10.98 15.74 -4.56
CA ALA A 124 -9.75 15.66 -3.78
C ALA A 124 -8.89 14.46 -4.18
N ARG A 125 -9.53 13.32 -4.53
CA ARG A 125 -8.82 12.12 -4.95
C ARG A 125 -8.11 12.29 -6.29
N GLU A 126 -8.78 12.88 -7.29
CA GLU A 126 -8.20 13.14 -8.61
C GLU A 126 -6.98 14.07 -8.54
N ALA A 127 -6.96 15.01 -7.59
CA ALA A 127 -5.82 15.89 -7.38
C ALA A 127 -4.54 15.16 -6.94
N ILE A 128 -4.67 14.05 -6.21
CA ILE A 128 -3.52 13.33 -5.62
C ILE A 128 -3.26 11.94 -6.23
N VAL A 129 -4.28 11.36 -6.87
CA VAL A 129 -4.23 10.11 -7.60
C VAL A 129 -4.83 10.35 -8.99
N PRO A 130 -4.02 10.72 -10.00
CA PRO A 130 -4.51 11.07 -11.34
C PRO A 130 -5.32 9.96 -12.02
N SER A 131 -5.01 8.69 -11.72
CA SER A 131 -5.75 7.53 -12.20
C SER A 131 -7.18 7.43 -11.64
N ALA A 132 -7.52 8.18 -10.58
CA ALA A 132 -8.86 8.20 -9.98
C ALA A 132 -9.95 8.68 -10.93
N LYS A 133 -9.62 9.46 -11.98
CA LYS A 133 -10.59 9.96 -12.95
C LYS A 133 -11.31 8.84 -13.69
N ALA A 134 -10.62 7.71 -13.90
CA ALA A 134 -11.19 6.55 -14.58
C ALA A 134 -12.07 5.68 -13.67
N TYR A 135 -11.95 5.81 -12.35
CA TYR A 135 -12.64 4.94 -11.41
C TYR A 135 -13.12 5.72 -10.17
N PRO A 136 -14.43 6.08 -10.12
CA PRO A 136 -14.98 6.89 -9.05
C PRO A 136 -14.82 6.27 -7.66
N ILE A 137 -14.59 7.12 -6.65
CA ILE A 137 -14.47 6.73 -5.25
C ILE A 137 -15.67 5.91 -4.76
N GLN A 138 -16.87 6.24 -5.24
CA GLN A 138 -18.10 5.52 -4.93
C GLN A 138 -18.01 4.05 -5.39
N ALA A 139 -17.47 3.79 -6.58
CA ALA A 139 -17.28 2.45 -7.09
C ALA A 139 -16.21 1.68 -6.29
N ILE A 140 -15.12 2.34 -5.85
CA ILE A 140 -14.14 1.73 -4.94
C ILE A 140 -14.81 1.27 -3.64
N MET A 141 -15.70 2.09 -3.09
CA MET A 141 -16.42 1.77 -1.85
C MET A 141 -17.43 0.63 -2.05
N ASP A 142 -18.05 0.54 -3.22
CA ASP A 142 -18.98 -0.53 -3.56
C ASP A 142 -18.22 -1.87 -3.75
N ASP A 143 -17.06 -1.85 -4.41
CA ASP A 143 -16.15 -3.01 -4.50
C ASP A 143 -15.65 -3.43 -3.10
N ALA A 144 -15.36 -2.48 -2.22
CA ALA A 144 -14.92 -2.75 -0.85
C ALA A 144 -16.03 -3.43 -0.03
N GLU A 145 -17.27 -2.96 -0.14
CA GLU A 145 -18.42 -3.58 0.51
C GLU A 145 -18.69 -4.99 -0.02
N GLN A 146 -18.59 -5.19 -1.34
CA GLN A 146 -18.73 -6.53 -1.95
C GLN A 146 -17.61 -7.48 -1.51
N TYR A 147 -16.36 -6.99 -1.40
CA TYR A 147 -15.25 -7.76 -0.85
C TYR A 147 -15.54 -8.17 0.60
N PHE A 148 -16.02 -7.24 1.43
CA PHE A 148 -16.40 -7.55 2.81
C PHE A 148 -17.53 -8.60 2.87
N LYS A 149 -18.60 -8.42 2.10
CA LYS A 149 -19.76 -9.34 2.07
C LYS A 149 -19.39 -10.75 1.61
N SER A 150 -18.47 -10.87 0.65
CA SER A 150 -18.02 -12.16 0.12
C SER A 150 -17.02 -12.89 1.03
N THR A 151 -16.22 -12.17 1.80
CA THR A 151 -15.11 -12.76 2.57
C THR A 151 -15.31 -12.70 4.09
N GLY A 152 -16.20 -11.85 4.59
CA GLY A 152 -16.34 -11.49 6.01
C GLY A 152 -15.11 -10.77 6.58
N ARG A 153 -14.15 -10.35 5.74
CA ARG A 153 -12.87 -9.77 6.19
C ARG A 153 -12.98 -8.25 6.24
N ARG A 154 -12.65 -7.69 7.40
CA ARG A 154 -12.58 -6.23 7.61
C ARG A 154 -11.67 -5.57 6.57
N VAL A 155 -12.15 -4.49 5.96
CA VAL A 155 -11.39 -3.66 5.02
C VAL A 155 -10.60 -2.60 5.78
N SER A 156 -9.32 -2.43 5.44
CA SER A 156 -8.52 -1.32 5.97
C SER A 156 -8.42 -0.20 4.92
N PHE A 157 -8.63 1.04 5.31
CA PHE A 157 -8.44 2.22 4.46
C PHE A 157 -7.16 2.94 4.88
N GLU A 158 -6.16 2.98 3.99
CA GLU A 158 -4.98 3.80 4.18
C GLU A 158 -5.30 5.23 3.72
N TYR A 159 -5.09 6.21 4.61
CA TYR A 159 -5.37 7.62 4.35
C TYR A 159 -4.13 8.45 4.66
N THR A 160 -3.42 8.88 3.62
CA THR A 160 -2.20 9.67 3.75
C THR A 160 -2.60 11.11 3.95
N LEU A 161 -2.28 11.70 5.10
CA LEU A 161 -2.63 13.08 5.43
C LEU A 161 -1.55 14.02 4.89
N LEU A 162 -1.98 14.94 4.02
CA LEU A 162 -1.21 15.98 3.34
C LEU A 162 -1.75 17.33 3.83
N GLU A 163 -0.86 18.16 4.39
CA GLU A 163 -1.24 19.46 4.95
C GLU A 163 -1.86 20.36 3.87
N GLY A 164 -3.03 20.93 4.17
CA GLY A 164 -3.74 21.85 3.29
C GLY A 164 -4.41 21.21 2.06
N VAL A 165 -4.30 19.89 1.90
CA VAL A 165 -4.83 19.18 0.71
C VAL A 165 -5.99 18.26 1.08
N ASN A 166 -5.78 17.38 2.05
CA ASN A 166 -6.77 16.34 2.40
C ASN A 166 -6.95 16.11 3.91
N ASN A 167 -6.50 17.07 4.73
CA ASN A 167 -6.48 16.97 6.19
C ASN A 167 -7.40 17.98 6.91
N SER A 168 -8.38 18.57 6.23
CA SER A 168 -9.34 19.47 6.87
C SER A 168 -10.30 18.70 7.79
N LEU A 169 -10.95 19.40 8.72
CA LEU A 169 -11.93 18.79 9.64
C LEU A 169 -13.21 18.38 8.91
N GLU A 170 -13.58 19.14 7.88
CA GLU A 170 -14.69 18.86 6.98
C GLU A 170 -14.43 17.55 6.22
N GLN A 171 -13.22 17.37 5.68
CA GLN A 171 -12.82 16.13 5.01
C GLN A 171 -12.81 14.92 5.95
N ALA A 172 -12.50 15.11 7.24
CA ALA A 172 -12.65 14.04 8.23
C ALA A 172 -14.12 13.62 8.41
N ALA A 173 -15.04 14.58 8.44
CA ALA A 173 -16.48 14.31 8.51
C ALA A 173 -17.01 13.64 7.23
N GLU A 174 -16.57 14.11 6.05
CA GLU A 174 -16.89 13.50 4.76
C GLU A 174 -16.39 12.05 4.68
N LEU A 175 -15.15 11.79 5.12
CA LEU A 175 -14.59 10.43 5.15
C LEU A 175 -15.41 9.51 6.05
N ALA A 176 -15.82 9.99 7.23
CA ALA A 176 -16.67 9.23 8.13
C ALA A 176 -18.04 8.93 7.50
N ALA A 177 -18.64 9.90 6.81
CA ALA A 177 -19.91 9.70 6.10
C ALA A 177 -19.76 8.69 4.95
N LEU A 178 -18.70 8.78 4.16
CA LEU A 178 -18.40 7.87 3.05
C LEU A 178 -18.28 6.42 3.54
N ILE A 179 -17.56 6.18 4.64
CA ILE A 179 -17.38 4.84 5.21
C ILE A 179 -18.68 4.32 5.83
N ARG A 180 -19.42 5.16 6.58
CA ARG A 180 -20.68 4.77 7.23
C ARG A 180 -21.82 4.52 6.25
N ALA A 181 -21.72 5.03 5.03
CA ALA A 181 -22.68 4.77 3.97
C ALA A 181 -22.56 3.34 3.39
N ARG A 182 -21.74 2.46 3.98
CA ARG A 182 -21.58 1.05 3.58
C ARG A 182 -21.79 0.14 4.78
N ASP A 183 -22.39 -1.01 4.53
CA ASP A 183 -22.54 -2.06 5.54
C ASP A 183 -21.30 -2.96 5.54
N MET A 184 -20.22 -2.46 6.12
CA MET A 184 -18.96 -3.21 6.23
C MET A 184 -18.17 -2.89 7.48
N ALA A 185 -17.43 -3.90 7.97
CA ALA A 185 -16.39 -3.64 8.96
C ALA A 185 -15.21 -2.93 8.30
N ALA A 186 -14.89 -1.73 8.78
CA ALA A 186 -13.81 -0.90 8.27
C ALA A 186 -12.85 -0.43 9.38
N HIS A 187 -11.59 -0.19 9.02
CA HIS A 187 -10.62 0.51 9.86
C HIS A 187 -9.85 1.54 9.04
N VAL A 188 -9.66 2.75 9.56
CA VAL A 188 -8.88 3.80 8.91
C VAL A 188 -7.48 3.87 9.52
N ASN A 189 -6.45 3.70 8.70
CA ASN A 189 -5.07 3.96 9.05
C ASN A 189 -4.67 5.35 8.54
N LEU A 190 -4.61 6.33 9.44
CA LEU A 190 -4.08 7.66 9.14
C LEU A 190 -2.56 7.59 9.05
N ILE A 191 -2.01 8.03 7.92
CA ILE A 191 -0.56 8.06 7.67
C ILE A 191 -0.16 9.53 7.51
N PRO A 192 0.42 10.17 8.53
CA PRO A 192 1.01 11.49 8.35
C PRO A 192 2.08 11.39 7.26
N TRP A 193 1.94 12.20 6.20
CA TRP A 193 2.80 12.06 5.02
C TRP A 193 4.28 12.24 5.37
N ASN A 194 5.12 11.43 4.73
CA ASN A 194 6.56 11.46 4.91
C ASN A 194 7.18 12.24 3.75
N PRO A 195 8.05 13.23 4.01
CA PRO A 195 8.68 14.01 2.95
C PRO A 195 9.33 13.14 1.89
N VAL A 196 8.98 13.37 0.63
CA VAL A 196 9.66 12.76 -0.53
C VAL A 196 10.39 13.90 -1.24
N ASP A 197 11.60 13.65 -1.72
CA ASP A 197 12.35 14.63 -2.50
C ASP A 197 11.53 15.13 -3.71
N GLU A 198 11.65 16.42 -4.02
CA GLU A 198 10.96 17.08 -5.13
C GLU A 198 9.42 17.06 -5.02
N SER A 199 8.85 16.92 -3.81
CA SER A 199 7.40 16.97 -3.58
C SER A 199 6.95 18.36 -3.13
N GLU A 200 5.82 18.81 -3.67
CA GLU A 200 5.16 20.07 -3.26
C GLU A 200 4.30 19.89 -2.00
N PHE A 201 4.09 18.64 -1.57
CA PHE A 201 3.29 18.33 -0.39
C PHE A 201 4.02 18.60 0.92
N GLN A 202 3.25 18.86 1.98
CA GLN A 202 3.76 19.08 3.32
C GLN A 202 3.17 18.09 4.32
N ARG A 203 3.98 17.73 5.32
CA ARG A 203 3.55 16.88 6.42
C ARG A 203 2.67 17.69 7.37
N PRO A 204 1.49 17.18 7.75
CA PRO A 204 0.63 17.89 8.69
C PRO A 204 1.18 17.91 10.10
N SER A 205 0.81 18.96 10.85
CA SER A 205 1.18 19.06 12.26
C SER A 205 0.56 17.92 13.07
N ARG A 206 1.25 17.52 14.16
CA ARG A 206 0.74 16.48 15.08
C ARG A 206 -0.66 16.81 15.60
N ASN A 207 -0.93 18.08 15.93
CA ASN A 207 -2.23 18.54 16.39
C ASN A 207 -3.30 18.36 15.30
N SER A 208 -3.02 18.75 14.06
CA SER A 208 -3.93 18.56 12.92
C SER A 208 -4.32 17.08 12.74
N VAL A 209 -3.34 16.18 12.75
CA VAL A 209 -3.57 14.72 12.67
C VAL A 209 -4.47 14.23 13.80
N PHE A 210 -4.25 14.67 15.04
CA PHE A 210 -5.08 14.27 16.18
C PHE A 210 -6.51 14.81 16.11
N ARG A 211 -6.70 16.04 15.62
CA ARG A 211 -8.04 16.60 15.41
C ARG A 211 -8.81 15.81 14.34
N PHE A 212 -8.15 15.48 13.23
CA PHE A 212 -8.73 14.62 12.19
C PHE A 212 -9.13 13.25 12.74
N LYS A 213 -8.22 12.60 13.50
CA LYS A 213 -8.51 11.33 14.19
C LYS A 213 -9.71 11.46 15.13
N LYS A 214 -9.77 12.52 15.94
CA LYS A 214 -10.82 12.73 16.93
C LYS A 214 -12.20 12.79 16.27
N ILE A 215 -12.33 13.47 15.14
CA ILE A 215 -13.60 13.53 14.38
C ILE A 215 -14.02 12.14 13.90
N LEU A 216 -13.08 11.34 13.39
CA LEU A 216 -13.37 9.97 12.98
C LEU A 216 -13.87 9.12 14.18
N GLU A 217 -13.24 9.26 15.35
CA GLU A 217 -13.66 8.56 16.57
C GLU A 217 -15.04 9.01 17.07
N GLU A 218 -15.30 10.32 17.08
CA GLU A 218 -16.61 10.91 17.45
C GLU A 218 -17.73 10.46 16.49
N LYS A 219 -17.38 10.08 15.25
CA LYS A 219 -18.30 9.48 14.28
C LYS A 219 -18.31 7.95 14.31
N HIS A 220 -17.69 7.33 15.32
CA HIS A 220 -17.60 5.88 15.53
C HIS A 220 -16.85 5.11 14.44
N ILE A 221 -15.90 5.75 13.76
CA ILE A 221 -14.98 5.07 12.85
C ILE A 221 -13.81 4.49 13.64
N SER A 222 -13.52 3.20 13.43
CA SER A 222 -12.29 2.60 13.96
C SER A 222 -11.08 3.20 13.26
N VAL A 223 -10.20 3.87 13.99
CA VAL A 223 -9.09 4.62 13.41
C VAL A 223 -7.79 4.47 14.22
N SER A 224 -6.66 4.43 13.53
CA SER A 224 -5.33 4.49 14.13
C SER A 224 -4.41 5.46 13.37
N ILE A 225 -3.38 5.97 14.05
CA ILE A 225 -2.31 6.73 13.40
C ILE A 225 -1.12 5.79 13.24
N ARG A 226 -0.67 5.60 12.00
CA ARG A 226 0.49 4.77 11.69
C ARG A 226 1.76 5.48 12.15
N ALA A 227 2.51 4.82 13.03
CA ALA A 227 3.82 5.32 13.45
C ALA A 227 4.77 5.37 12.24
N THR A 228 5.41 6.52 12.03
CA THR A 228 6.43 6.67 10.99
C THR A 228 7.67 5.83 11.34
N ARG A 229 8.19 5.10 10.36
CA ARG A 229 9.42 4.29 10.47
C ARG A 229 10.25 4.48 9.19
N GLY A 230 11.57 4.57 9.31
CA GLY A 230 12.51 4.60 8.16
C GLY A 230 12.59 5.93 7.39
N LEU A 231 12.26 7.06 8.03
CA LEU A 231 12.40 8.41 7.43
C LEU A 231 13.86 8.77 7.11
N ASP A 232 14.75 8.36 7.99
CA ASP A 232 16.20 8.56 7.94
C ASP A 232 16.87 7.84 6.76
N ALA A 233 16.25 6.75 6.27
CA ALA A 233 16.79 5.92 5.19
C ALA A 233 16.04 6.06 3.85
N ALA A 234 15.18 7.09 3.69
CA ALA A 234 14.28 7.24 2.54
C ALA A 234 13.45 5.97 2.24
N ALA A 235 13.11 5.20 3.28
CA ALA A 235 12.46 3.89 3.19
C ALA A 235 11.03 3.90 3.75
N ALA A 236 10.50 5.08 4.11
CA ALA A 236 9.12 5.20 4.57
C ALA A 236 8.13 4.99 3.41
N CYS A 237 6.87 4.68 3.74
CA CYS A 237 5.82 4.47 2.74
C CYS A 237 5.75 5.65 1.76
N GLY A 238 5.83 5.35 0.46
CA GLY A 238 5.81 6.34 -0.62
C GLY A 238 7.17 6.90 -1.03
N GLN A 239 8.28 6.57 -0.35
CA GLN A 239 9.62 7.07 -0.70
C GLN A 239 10.41 6.15 -1.64
N LEU A 240 9.97 4.90 -1.84
CA LEU A 240 10.70 3.94 -2.67
C LEU A 240 10.75 4.36 -4.15
N ARG A 241 11.97 4.60 -4.64
CA ARG A 241 12.28 4.93 -6.04
C ARG A 241 13.44 4.07 -6.49
N ASN A 242 13.33 3.45 -7.67
CA ASN A 242 14.47 2.78 -8.27
C ASN A 242 15.36 3.82 -8.96
N MET A 243 16.52 4.13 -8.37
CA MET A 243 17.50 5.08 -8.92
C MET A 243 18.11 4.61 -10.25
N TYR A 244 18.10 3.30 -10.50
CA TYR A 244 18.64 2.68 -11.73
C TYR A 244 17.60 2.57 -12.85
N GLN A 245 16.35 3.03 -12.65
CA GLN A 245 15.32 2.91 -13.68
C GLN A 245 15.62 3.76 -14.94
N LYS A 246 16.53 4.74 -14.84
CA LYS A 246 17.00 5.57 -15.97
C LYS A 246 18.37 5.19 -16.52
N ASN A 247 19.18 4.46 -15.76
CA ASN A 247 20.49 4.00 -16.20
C ASN A 247 20.44 2.48 -16.32
N PRO A 248 20.47 1.89 -17.52
CA PRO A 248 20.56 0.44 -17.63
C PRO A 248 21.72 -0.06 -16.77
N LEU A 249 21.52 -1.18 -16.08
CA LEU A 249 22.64 -1.91 -15.51
C LEU A 249 23.59 -2.19 -16.68
N LEU A 250 24.77 -1.58 -16.67
CA LEU A 250 25.80 -1.96 -17.61
C LEU A 250 26.10 -3.41 -17.31
N GLU A 251 25.78 -4.29 -18.25
CA GLU A 251 26.22 -5.68 -18.18
C GLU A 251 27.75 -5.64 -18.19
N ASP A 252 28.37 -5.84 -17.04
CA ASP A 252 29.81 -6.02 -16.97
C ASP A 252 30.11 -7.46 -17.43
N ILE A 253 29.98 -7.70 -18.74
CA ILE A 253 30.32 -8.98 -19.39
C ILE A 253 31.85 -9.13 -19.54
N SER A 254 32.65 -8.35 -18.81
CA SER A 254 34.10 -8.33 -18.97
C SER A 254 34.86 -9.34 -18.10
N ASN A 255 34.20 -10.19 -17.31
CA ASN A 255 34.88 -11.13 -16.40
C ASN A 255 34.43 -12.60 -16.46
N VAL A 256 33.76 -13.05 -17.53
CA VAL A 256 33.47 -14.49 -17.73
C VAL A 256 33.98 -14.97 -19.09
N ALA A 257 35.31 -15.01 -19.24
CA ALA A 257 36.00 -15.93 -20.15
C ALA A 257 37.53 -15.76 -20.06
N THR A 258 38.17 -16.39 -19.06
CA THR A 258 39.46 -17.09 -19.25
C THR A 258 39.86 -17.80 -17.97
N VAL A 259 39.36 -19.03 -17.79
CA VAL A 259 40.17 -20.10 -17.20
C VAL A 259 39.96 -21.29 -18.12
N ALA A 260 40.98 -21.55 -18.95
CA ALA A 260 41.16 -22.82 -19.63
C ALA A 260 41.70 -23.85 -18.63
#